data_AF-A0A7I0HSH7-F1
#
_entry.id   AF-A0A7I0HSH7-F1
#
_cell.length_a   1.000
_cell.length_b   1.000
_cell.length_c   1.000
_cell.angle_alpha   90.00
_cell.angle_beta   90.00
_cell.angle_gamma   90.00
#
_symmetry.space_group_name_H-M   'P 1'
#
loop_
_entity.id
_entity.type
_entity.pdbx_description
1 polymer ?
#
loop_
_entity_poly.entity_id
_entity_poly.type
_entity_poly.pdbx_seq_one_letter_code
_entity_poly.pdbx_strand_id
1 'polypeptide(L)'
;MSDQKTTTEEKNEKAFPKNPILKKITPDGRKAEITFIDGLDYRLEHPGNRKADEWRGVSLTEKISNGDLMDNFFEYCVFPMGTHSKPNFDSLHPYASEVWSKTAHRFLGGKLDR
;
A
#
# COMPACT_ATOMS: atom_id res chain seq x y z
N MET A 1 29.90 -19.21 40.27
CA MET A 1 30.76 -18.95 39.11
C MET A 1 30.01 -19.54 37.93
N SER A 2 28.99 -18.87 37.38
CA SER A 2 29.11 -17.72 36.47
C SER A 2 30.10 -18.10 35.36
N ASP A 3 29.66 -18.42 34.14
CA ASP A 3 29.20 -17.41 33.19
C ASP A 3 28.16 -17.97 32.19
N GLN A 4 26.96 -17.37 32.19
CA GLN A 4 26.11 -17.36 30.99
C GLN A 4 26.31 -16.01 30.31
N LYS A 5 27.07 -16.05 29.20
CA LYS A 5 27.24 -14.91 28.30
C LYS A 5 25.90 -14.64 27.62
N THR A 6 25.23 -13.61 28.10
CA THR A 6 23.97 -13.09 27.58
C THR A 6 24.22 -12.60 26.15
N THR A 7 23.58 -13.24 25.18
CA THR A 7 23.57 -12.79 23.79
C THR A 7 22.74 -11.51 23.73
N THR A 8 23.41 -10.38 23.58
CA THR A 8 22.79 -9.09 23.30
C THR A 8 22.09 -9.19 21.93
N GLU A 9 20.77 -9.25 21.93
CA GLU A 9 19.96 -9.04 20.73
C GLU A 9 20.17 -7.59 20.27
N GLU A 10 21.01 -7.40 19.25
CA GLU A 10 21.05 -6.17 18.49
C GLU A 10 19.68 -5.99 17.83
N LYS A 11 18.84 -5.11 18.42
CA LYS A 11 17.70 -4.51 17.72
C LYS A 11 18.27 -3.69 16.57
N ASN A 12 18.44 -4.35 15.44
CA ASN A 12 18.66 -3.71 14.16
C ASN A 12 17.37 -2.92 13.87
N GLU A 13 17.36 -1.63 14.24
CA GLU A 13 16.30 -0.69 13.89
C GLU A 13 16.22 -0.66 12.36
N LYS A 14 15.37 -1.51 11.78
CA LYS A 14 15.09 -1.48 10.35
C LYS A 14 14.52 -0.10 10.05
N ALA A 15 15.35 0.76 9.49
CA ALA A 15 14.93 2.06 9.00
C ALA A 15 13.77 1.84 8.02
N PHE A 16 12.60 2.37 8.37
CA PHE A 16 11.45 2.28 7.49
C PHE A 16 11.73 3.00 6.18
N PRO A 17 11.25 2.46 5.05
CA PRO A 17 11.52 3.08 3.76
C PRO A 17 10.75 4.41 3.66
N LYS A 18 11.38 5.44 3.10
CA LYS A 18 10.74 6.76 2.93
C LYS A 18 9.64 6.75 1.87
N ASN A 19 9.72 5.81 0.92
CA ASN A 19 8.76 5.59 -0.16
C ASN A 19 8.41 4.09 -0.25
N PRO A 20 7.23 3.72 -0.74
CA PRO A 20 6.90 2.32 -0.98
C PRO A 20 7.88 1.69 -1.95
N ILE A 21 8.30 0.45 -1.66
CA ILE A 21 9.22 -0.32 -2.49
C ILE A 21 8.41 -1.36 -3.25
N LEU A 22 8.41 -1.27 -4.58
CA LEU A 22 7.81 -2.28 -5.45
C LEU A 22 8.69 -3.54 -5.46
N LYS A 23 8.17 -4.65 -4.94
CA LYS A 23 8.87 -5.94 -4.90
C LYS A 23 8.64 -6.76 -6.16
N LYS A 24 7.38 -6.82 -6.59
CA LYS A 24 6.96 -7.65 -7.72
C LYS A 24 5.76 -7.01 -8.40
N ILE A 25 5.68 -7.15 -9.72
CA ILE A 25 4.50 -6.82 -10.52
C ILE A 25 4.24 -7.94 -11.52
N THR A 26 2.98 -8.28 -11.74
CA THR A 26 2.61 -9.23 -12.79
C THR A 26 2.80 -8.62 -14.18
N PRO A 27 3.06 -9.43 -15.23
CA PRO A 27 3.23 -8.92 -16.58
C PRO A 27 2.04 -8.12 -17.12
N ASP A 28 0.83 -8.41 -16.64
CA ASP A 28 -0.40 -7.69 -16.99
C ASP A 28 -0.62 -6.41 -16.15
N GLY A 29 0.27 -6.12 -15.19
CA GLY A 29 0.18 -4.96 -14.29
C GLY A 29 -0.96 -5.02 -13.28
N ARG A 30 -1.72 -6.12 -13.20
CA ARG A 30 -2.93 -6.21 -12.35
C ARG A 30 -2.65 -6.61 -10.92
N LYS A 31 -1.49 -7.20 -10.62
CA LYS A 31 -1.11 -7.54 -9.25
C LYS A 31 0.30 -7.03 -8.97
N ALA A 32 0.48 -6.49 -7.78
CA ALA A 32 1.78 -6.04 -7.31
C ALA A 32 1.99 -6.44 -5.84
N GLU A 33 3.24 -6.60 -5.45
CA GLU A 33 3.66 -6.75 -4.05
C GLU A 33 4.53 -5.55 -3.70
N ILE A 34 4.22 -4.86 -2.61
CA ILE A 34 4.93 -3.68 -2.15
C ILE A 34 5.32 -3.82 -0.68
N THR A 35 6.47 -3.26 -0.29
CA THR A 35 6.73 -2.90 1.11
C THR A 35 6.39 -1.44 1.29
N PHE A 36 5.46 -1.15 2.20
CA PHE A 36 5.01 0.22 2.43
C PHE A 36 5.91 0.95 3.45
N ILE A 37 5.66 2.23 3.68
CA ILE A 37 6.50 3.09 4.54
C ILE A 37 6.41 2.76 6.03
N ASP A 38 5.46 1.90 6.42
CA ASP A 38 5.35 1.30 7.75
C ASP A 38 6.19 0.02 7.88
N GLY A 39 6.91 -0.37 6.82
CA GLY A 39 7.71 -1.58 6.75
C GLY A 39 6.89 -2.86 6.56
N LEU A 40 5.57 -2.76 6.37
CA LEU A 40 4.68 -3.89 6.15
C LEU A 40 4.54 -4.21 4.66
N ASP A 41 4.28 -5.47 4.38
CA ASP A 41 4.13 -5.98 3.03
C ASP A 41 2.66 -6.08 2.63
N TYR A 42 2.33 -5.55 1.46
CA TYR A 42 0.99 -5.57 0.91
C TYR A 42 0.98 -6.15 -0.49
N ARG A 43 -0.04 -6.95 -0.78
CA ARG A 43 -0.42 -7.32 -2.13
C ARG A 43 -1.49 -6.37 -2.62
N LEU A 44 -1.26 -5.80 -3.79
CA LEU A 44 -2.21 -4.97 -4.51
C LEU A 44 -2.86 -5.79 -5.63
N GLU A 45 -4.18 -5.70 -5.77
CA GLU A 45 -4.92 -6.32 -6.87
C GLU A 45 -5.82 -5.29 -7.56
N HIS A 46 -5.70 -5.16 -8.88
CA HIS A 46 -6.39 -4.17 -9.68
C HIS A 46 -7.88 -4.53 -9.79
N PRO A 47 -8.82 -3.59 -9.54
CA PRO A 47 -10.25 -3.89 -9.45
C PRO A 47 -10.90 -4.11 -10.84
N GLY A 48 -10.12 -3.98 -11.90
CA GLY A 48 -10.56 -3.99 -13.29
C GLY A 48 -10.76 -2.57 -13.85
N ASN A 49 -10.62 -2.41 -15.17
CA ASN A 49 -10.55 -1.09 -15.81
C ASN A 49 -11.83 -0.25 -15.59
N ARG A 50 -13.01 -0.88 -15.65
CA ARG A 50 -14.29 -0.19 -15.43
C ARG A 50 -14.35 0.47 -14.05
N LYS A 51 -14.09 -0.30 -12.99
CA LYS A 51 -14.09 0.21 -11.61
C LYS A 51 -12.98 1.24 -11.39
N ALA A 52 -11.79 1.00 -11.95
CA ALA A 52 -10.68 1.94 -11.84
C ALA A 52 -11.00 3.29 -12.50
N ASP A 53 -11.65 3.29 -13.68
CA ASP A 53 -12.04 4.51 -14.39
C ASP A 53 -13.19 5.26 -13.67
N GLU A 54 -14.16 4.52 -13.12
CA GLU A 54 -15.23 5.06 -12.27
C GLU A 54 -14.63 5.77 -11.05
N TRP A 55 -13.74 5.10 -10.31
CA TRP A 55 -13.13 5.66 -9.10
C TRP A 55 -12.14 6.79 -9.38
N ARG A 56 -11.49 6.78 -10.54
CA ARG A 56 -10.60 7.89 -10.93
C ARG A 56 -11.36 9.11 -11.44
N GLY A 57 -12.68 9.03 -11.59
CA GLY A 57 -13.50 10.12 -12.11
C GLY A 57 -13.13 10.51 -13.54
N VAL A 58 -12.71 9.52 -14.36
CA VAL A 58 -12.38 9.74 -15.79
C VAL A 58 -13.66 9.95 -16.60
N SER A 59 -14.80 9.42 -16.14
CA SER A 59 -16.13 9.77 -16.63
C SER A 59 -16.60 11.10 -16.03
N LEU A 60 -16.93 12.07 -16.89
CA LEU A 60 -17.22 13.48 -16.60
C LEU A 60 -18.39 13.76 -15.63
N THR A 61 -19.11 12.76 -15.14
CA THR A 61 -20.39 12.96 -14.45
C THR A 61 -20.28 13.10 -12.94
N GLU A 62 -19.41 12.35 -12.26
CA GLU A 62 -19.23 12.44 -10.80
C GLU A 62 -17.78 12.08 -10.43
N LYS A 63 -17.01 13.05 -9.93
CA LYS A 63 -15.70 12.76 -9.32
C LYS A 63 -15.95 12.30 -7.89
N ILE A 64 -15.67 11.04 -7.59
CA ILE A 64 -15.67 10.58 -6.20
C ILE A 64 -14.65 11.38 -5.38
N SER A 65 -14.92 11.55 -4.09
CA SER A 65 -13.95 12.23 -3.21
C SER A 65 -12.68 11.38 -3.07
N ASN A 66 -11.56 12.00 -2.70
CA ASN A 66 -10.35 11.23 -2.40
C ASN A 66 -10.55 10.28 -1.21
N GLY A 67 -11.44 10.61 -0.27
CA GLY A 67 -11.81 9.70 0.83
C GLY A 67 -12.46 8.42 0.28
N ASP A 68 -13.52 8.57 -0.53
CA ASP A 68 -14.23 7.44 -1.13
C ASP A 68 -13.31 6.58 -2.03
N LEU A 69 -12.37 7.22 -2.73
CA LEU A 69 -11.35 6.51 -3.51
C LEU A 69 -10.48 5.63 -2.60
N MET A 70 -10.02 6.19 -1.49
CA MET A 70 -9.14 5.51 -0.56
C MET A 70 -9.84 4.37 0.16
N ASP A 71 -11.09 4.55 0.57
CA ASP A 71 -11.90 3.50 1.18
C ASP A 71 -12.10 2.32 0.23
N ASN A 72 -12.53 2.61 -1.01
CA ASN A 72 -12.63 1.59 -2.05
C ASN A 72 -11.29 0.91 -2.35
N PHE A 73 -10.21 1.69 -2.42
CA PHE A 73 -8.88 1.16 -2.68
C PHE A 73 -8.42 0.21 -1.57
N PHE A 74 -8.58 0.59 -0.30
CA PHE A 74 -8.23 -0.30 0.81
C PHE A 74 -9.12 -1.53 0.86
N GLU A 75 -10.43 -1.37 0.67
CA GLU A 75 -11.39 -2.47 0.72
C GLU A 75 -11.13 -3.51 -0.37
N TYR A 76 -10.92 -3.08 -1.62
CA TYR A 76 -10.92 -3.98 -2.77
C TYR A 76 -9.55 -4.24 -3.39
N CYS A 77 -8.56 -3.38 -3.16
CA CYS A 77 -7.26 -3.48 -3.81
C CYS A 77 -6.12 -3.84 -2.87
N VAL A 78 -6.20 -3.51 -1.58
CA VAL A 78 -5.09 -3.73 -0.62
C VAL A 78 -5.32 -4.97 0.23
N PHE A 79 -4.37 -5.88 0.19
CA PHE A 79 -4.37 -7.12 0.96
C PHE A 79 -3.09 -7.22 1.80
N PRO A 80 -3.18 -7.21 3.14
CA PRO A 80 -2.01 -7.37 4.00
C PRO A 80 -1.37 -8.74 3.81
N MET A 81 -0.04 -8.79 3.81
CA MET A 81 0.72 -10.05 3.74
C MET A 81 1.23 -10.44 5.13
N GLY A 82 0.79 -11.60 5.64
CA GLY A 82 1.12 -12.07 6.97
C GLY A 82 -0.01 -11.80 7.97
N THR A 83 0.33 -11.45 9.22
CA THR A 83 -0.62 -11.37 10.34
C THR A 83 -1.09 -9.95 10.68
N HIS A 84 -0.75 -8.95 9.88
CA HIS A 84 -1.14 -7.57 10.14
C HIS A 84 -2.51 -7.23 9.52
N SER A 85 -3.17 -6.24 10.11
CA SER A 85 -4.48 -5.77 9.65
C SER A 85 -4.37 -4.94 8.38
N LYS A 86 -5.46 -4.90 7.63
CA LYS A 86 -5.62 -4.01 6.49
C LYS A 86 -5.57 -2.54 6.96
N PRO A 87 -4.93 -1.63 6.20
CA PRO A 87 -4.96 -0.20 6.50
C PRO A 87 -6.37 0.38 6.40
N ASN A 88 -6.64 1.42 7.18
CA ASN A 88 -7.89 2.19 7.15
C ASN A 88 -7.54 3.68 7.05
N PHE A 89 -8.18 4.40 6.11
CA PHE A 89 -7.93 5.81 5.84
C PHE A 89 -8.10 6.71 7.08
N ASP A 90 -9.07 6.43 7.94
CA ASP A 90 -9.32 7.20 9.17
C ASP A 90 -8.22 7.06 10.22
N SER A 91 -7.52 5.93 10.21
CA SER A 91 -6.52 5.58 11.24
C SER A 91 -5.08 5.89 10.83
N LEU A 92 -4.87 6.21 9.54
CA LEU A 92 -3.53 6.43 9.01
C LEU A 92 -2.97 7.77 9.45
N HIS A 93 -1.67 7.79 9.76
CA HIS A 93 -0.95 9.05 9.93
C HIS A 93 -1.05 9.89 8.63
N PRO A 94 -1.17 11.23 8.69
CA PRO A 94 -1.37 12.07 7.51
C PRO A 94 -0.34 11.83 6.40
N TYR A 95 0.94 11.68 6.76
CA TYR A 95 1.98 11.34 5.78
C TYR A 95 1.73 10.00 5.07
N ALA A 96 1.33 8.96 5.81
CA ALA A 96 1.01 7.66 5.23
C ALA A 96 -0.22 7.74 4.32
N SER A 97 -1.23 8.55 4.70
CA SER A 97 -2.42 8.78 3.87
C SER A 97 -2.06 9.41 2.51
N GLU A 98 -1.13 10.36 2.49
CA GLU A 98 -0.65 11.00 1.26
C GLU A 98 0.09 10.01 0.35
N VAL A 99 0.97 9.21 0.93
CA VAL A 99 1.73 8.18 0.21
C VAL A 99 0.78 7.12 -0.36
N TRP A 100 -0.22 6.69 0.42
CA TRP A 100 -1.24 5.76 -0.03
C TRP A 100 -2.09 6.32 -1.18
N SER A 101 -2.54 7.59 -1.08
CA SER A 101 -3.28 8.25 -2.17
C SER A 101 -2.47 8.31 -3.47
N LYS A 102 -1.19 8.71 -3.39
CA LYS A 102 -0.28 8.67 -4.54
C LYS A 102 -0.15 7.26 -5.13
N THR A 103 -0.04 6.26 -4.26
CA THR A 103 0.08 4.85 -4.67
C THR A 103 -1.19 4.37 -5.37
N ALA A 104 -2.38 4.67 -4.81
CA ALA A 104 -3.67 4.32 -5.37
C ALA A 104 -3.84 4.88 -6.79
N HIS A 105 -3.57 6.18 -6.97
CA HIS A 105 -3.66 6.82 -8.29
C HIS A 105 -2.70 6.23 -9.32
N ARG A 106 -1.47 5.89 -8.92
CA ARG A 106 -0.50 5.25 -9.83
C ARG A 106 -0.92 3.83 -10.18
N PHE A 107 -1.33 3.05 -9.20
CA PHE A 107 -1.73 1.66 -9.41
C PHE A 107 -2.97 1.53 -10.29
N LEU A 108 -4.04 2.27 -9.99
CA LEU A 108 -5.26 2.32 -10.79
C LEU A 108 -5.05 2.97 -12.18
N GLY A 109 -3.93 3.67 -12.35
CA GLY A 109 -3.47 4.22 -13.62
C GLY A 109 -2.60 3.27 -14.45
N GLY A 110 -2.24 2.10 -13.92
CA GLY A 110 -1.27 1.20 -14.54
C GLY A 110 0.15 1.80 -14.62
N LYS A 111 0.51 2.66 -13.66
CA LYS A 111 1.80 3.39 -13.60
C LYS A 111 2.54 3.14 -12.28
N LEU A 112 2.35 1.97 -11.66
CA LEU A 112 3.00 1.69 -10.36
C LEU A 112 4.52 1.54 -10.50
N ASP A 113 5.00 1.24 -11.71
CA ASP A 113 6.41 1.09 -12.10
C ASP A 113 7.08 2.39 -12.56
N ARG A 114 6.35 3.51 -12.66
CA ARG A 114 6.81 4.82 -13.16
C ARG A 114 6.58 5.93 -12.13
#